data_AF-A0AAD6YFH2-F1
#
_entry.id   AF-A0AAD6YFH2-F1
#
_cell.length_a   1.000
_cell.length_b   1.000
_cell.length_c   1.000
_cell.angle_alpha   90.00
_cell.angle_beta   90.00
_cell.angle_gamma   90.00
#
_symmetry.space_group_name_H-M   'P 1'
#
loop_
_entity.id
_entity.type
_entity.pdbx_description
1 polymer ?
#
loop_
_entity_poly.entity_id
_entity_poly.type
_entity_poly.pdbx_seq_one_letter_code
_entity_poly.pdbx_strand_id
1 'polypeptide(L)'
;MLPFALKLVWCVLCSLGELISRTPYPNLKPPGTIASWTTIMALGSLPGPMWWATLSFCIALTILEGIFCLGMIWRMDPFAMPRAFCVAQTILMEASIFALGGINTAGCIATSLHVLKPKKWGDITASFKWRPIYIIPAVLCPVIASAIQITLVFKFDAIQPADDMHCDAIDPLWVRLVAHVMSIVLFFPTVYLSVTSWRRVARTVKHVERALDDNGLHQIRRERPNEHHSPGCQFIEPALPEQATNASTRKLPFFRHLHSISQPLRPPLLSPSPIEDDDERIATNYIVLHQFHHAGERYGLRDGQGGSQELRRGRDASPGLQ
;
A
#
# COMPACT_ATOMS: atom_id res chain seq x y z
N MET A 1 -2.58 36.11 -6.31
CA MET A 1 -3.62 35.79 -5.30
C MET A 1 -4.88 35.36 -6.03
N LEU A 2 -5.30 34.09 -5.89
CA LEU A 2 -6.56 33.62 -6.47
C LEU A 2 -7.76 34.26 -5.74
N PRO A 3 -8.84 34.62 -6.46
CA PRO A 3 -10.04 35.18 -5.85
C PRO A 3 -10.67 34.18 -4.87
N PHE A 4 -11.28 34.70 -3.80
CA PHE A 4 -11.90 33.90 -2.72
C PHE A 4 -12.87 32.82 -3.24
N ALA A 5 -13.62 33.15 -4.29
CA ALA A 5 -14.50 32.22 -4.99
C ALA A 5 -13.75 31.00 -5.55
N LEU A 6 -12.54 31.17 -6.10
CA LEU A 6 -11.76 30.05 -6.64
C LEU A 6 -11.20 29.15 -5.53
N LYS A 7 -10.92 29.70 -4.34
CA LYS A 7 -10.48 28.93 -3.16
C LYS A 7 -11.63 28.11 -2.57
N LEU A 8 -12.81 28.70 -2.47
CA LEU A 8 -14.03 27.97 -2.08
C LEU A 8 -14.36 26.89 -3.11
N VAL A 9 -14.32 27.22 -4.40
CA VAL A 9 -14.50 26.24 -5.47
C VAL A 9 -13.44 25.15 -5.41
N TRP A 10 -12.19 25.44 -5.03
CA TRP A 10 -11.15 24.43 -4.83
C TRP A 10 -11.42 23.53 -3.62
N CYS A 11 -11.77 24.09 -2.45
CA CYS A 11 -12.12 23.28 -1.27
C CYS A 11 -13.40 22.45 -1.52
N VAL A 12 -14.38 23.04 -2.19
CA VAL A 12 -15.59 22.35 -2.63
C VAL A 12 -15.23 21.28 -3.66
N LEU A 13 -14.39 21.54 -4.66
CA LEU A 13 -13.94 20.50 -5.62
C LEU A 13 -13.15 19.38 -4.92
N CYS A 14 -12.32 19.70 -3.93
CA CYS A 14 -11.66 18.72 -3.06
C CYS A 14 -12.64 17.88 -2.26
N SER A 15 -13.79 18.45 -1.88
CA SER A 15 -14.84 17.82 -1.04
C SER A 15 -16.01 17.22 -1.82
N LEU A 16 -16.26 17.62 -3.08
CA LEU A 16 -17.41 17.23 -3.93
C LEU A 16 -17.02 16.52 -5.25
N GLY A 17 -15.73 16.29 -5.51
CA GLY A 17 -15.23 15.63 -6.72
C GLY A 17 -15.87 14.28 -7.09
N GLU A 18 -16.55 13.60 -6.16
CA GLU A 18 -17.31 12.38 -6.45
C GLU A 18 -18.47 12.61 -7.43
N LEU A 19 -19.11 13.78 -7.38
CA LEU A 19 -20.23 14.09 -8.29
C LEU A 19 -19.74 14.36 -9.72
N ILE A 20 -18.45 14.71 -9.89
CA ILE A 20 -17.85 15.07 -11.17
C ILE A 20 -17.06 13.88 -11.78
N SER A 21 -16.79 12.80 -11.03
CA SER A 21 -16.13 11.59 -11.56
C SER A 21 -16.97 10.79 -12.58
N ARG A 22 -18.21 11.20 -12.86
CA ARG A 22 -18.98 10.75 -14.03
C ARG A 22 -18.70 11.54 -15.32
N THR A 23 -17.83 12.55 -15.29
CA THR A 23 -17.52 13.33 -16.48
C THR A 23 -16.38 12.70 -17.30
N PRO A 24 -16.50 12.64 -18.64
CA PRO A 24 -15.57 11.92 -19.52
C PRO A 24 -14.32 12.75 -19.86
N TYR A 25 -13.70 13.41 -18.88
CA TYR A 25 -12.48 14.21 -19.12
C TYR A 25 -11.23 13.45 -18.64
N PRO A 26 -10.43 12.88 -19.55
CA PRO A 26 -9.30 11.99 -19.20
C PRO A 26 -8.06 12.71 -18.62
N ASN A 27 -8.05 14.04 -18.49
CA ASN A 27 -6.83 14.80 -18.20
C ASN A 27 -6.84 15.61 -16.89
N LEU A 28 -7.93 15.58 -16.12
CA LEU A 28 -7.99 16.32 -14.84
C LEU A 28 -7.83 15.34 -13.68
N LYS A 29 -6.66 15.37 -13.02
CA LYS A 29 -6.40 14.56 -11.83
C LYS A 29 -7.40 14.94 -10.74
N PRO A 30 -8.19 13.99 -10.19
CA PRO A 30 -9.14 14.33 -9.15
C PRO A 30 -8.39 14.85 -7.91
N PRO A 31 -8.94 15.85 -7.20
CA PRO A 31 -8.37 16.32 -5.96
C PRO A 31 -8.35 15.20 -4.92
N GLY A 32 -7.28 15.16 -4.13
CA GLY A 32 -6.81 13.95 -3.45
C GLY A 32 -7.65 13.47 -2.27
N THR A 33 -8.52 14.30 -1.68
CA THR A 33 -9.17 13.94 -0.40
C THR A 33 -10.32 12.96 -0.55
N ILE A 34 -11.22 13.14 -1.52
CA ILE A 34 -12.25 12.13 -1.77
C ILE A 34 -11.62 10.86 -2.34
N ALA A 35 -10.59 10.98 -3.17
CA ALA A 35 -9.83 9.82 -3.63
C ALA A 35 -9.19 9.06 -2.45
N SER A 36 -8.68 9.76 -1.43
CA SER A 36 -8.17 9.12 -0.22
C SER A 36 -9.29 8.50 0.61
N TRP A 37 -10.43 9.18 0.77
CA TRP A 37 -11.60 8.62 1.44
C TRP A 37 -12.12 7.37 0.77
N THR A 38 -12.31 7.40 -0.55
CA THR A 38 -12.81 6.25 -1.31
C THR A 38 -11.82 5.09 -1.28
N THR A 39 -10.52 5.33 -1.39
CA THR A 39 -9.51 4.25 -1.27
C THR A 39 -9.48 3.65 0.13
N ILE A 40 -9.61 4.47 1.18
CA ILE A 40 -9.63 4.02 2.57
C ILE A 40 -10.94 3.30 2.90
N MET A 41 -12.07 3.80 2.42
CA MET A 41 -13.38 3.15 2.54
C MET A 41 -13.46 1.87 1.73
N ALA A 42 -12.87 1.81 0.54
CA ALA A 42 -12.74 0.56 -0.24
C ALA A 42 -11.87 -0.46 0.48
N LEU A 43 -10.83 -0.01 1.20
CA LEU A 43 -10.06 -0.88 2.08
C LEU A 43 -10.88 -1.34 3.30
N GLY A 44 -11.75 -0.48 3.82
CA GLY A 44 -12.65 -0.77 4.95
C GLY A 44 -13.90 -1.58 4.61
N SER A 45 -14.31 -1.62 3.34
CA SER A 45 -15.48 -2.36 2.85
C SER A 45 -15.21 -3.84 2.67
N LEU A 46 -13.96 -4.27 2.80
CA LEU A 46 -13.64 -5.68 2.94
C LEU A 46 -14.44 -6.25 4.13
N PRO A 47 -15.13 -7.39 3.97
CA PRO A 47 -15.99 -7.96 4.99
C PRO A 47 -15.17 -8.27 6.25
N GLY A 48 -15.13 -7.31 7.16
CA GLY A 48 -14.15 -7.32 8.24
C GLY A 48 -14.38 -6.19 9.24
N PRO A 49 -14.00 -6.42 10.50
CA PRO A 49 -14.19 -5.46 11.60
C PRO A 49 -13.21 -4.27 11.59
N MET A 50 -12.54 -3.95 10.48
CA MET A 50 -11.58 -2.84 10.40
C MET A 50 -12.23 -1.48 10.13
N TRP A 51 -13.55 -1.44 9.97
CA TRP A 51 -14.35 -0.23 9.73
C TRP A 51 -14.04 0.90 10.71
N TRP A 52 -13.85 0.60 12.00
CA TRP A 52 -13.56 1.63 13.02
C TRP A 52 -12.29 2.42 12.69
N ALA A 53 -11.24 1.78 12.15
CA ALA A 53 -9.96 2.42 11.87
C ALA A 53 -10.10 3.34 10.66
N THR A 54 -10.74 2.83 9.61
CA THR A 54 -11.13 3.57 8.40
C THR A 54 -11.91 4.83 8.76
N LEU A 55 -13.01 4.71 9.53
CA LEU A 55 -13.79 5.87 9.95
C LEU A 55 -12.98 6.87 10.77
N SER A 56 -12.24 6.38 11.77
CA SER A 56 -11.46 7.27 12.64
C SER A 56 -10.42 8.04 11.82
N PHE A 57 -9.78 7.39 10.86
CA PHE A 57 -8.79 8.00 9.98
C PHE A 57 -9.43 9.05 9.07
N CYS A 58 -10.57 8.72 8.45
CA CYS A 58 -11.34 9.64 7.64
C CYS A 58 -11.76 10.89 8.43
N ILE A 59 -12.27 10.72 9.65
CA ILE A 59 -12.67 11.84 10.53
C ILE A 59 -11.47 12.72 10.88
N ALA A 60 -10.32 12.14 11.25
CA ALA A 60 -9.14 12.91 11.59
C ALA A 60 -8.59 13.68 10.36
N LEU A 61 -8.64 13.08 9.16
CA LEU A 61 -8.29 13.76 7.92
C LEU A 61 -9.24 14.93 7.60
N THR A 62 -10.55 14.78 7.77
CA THR A 62 -11.49 15.87 7.50
C THR A 62 -11.41 16.99 8.50
N ILE A 63 -11.09 16.70 9.76
CA ILE A 63 -10.80 17.74 10.74
C ILE A 63 -9.57 18.55 10.26
N LEU A 64 -8.48 17.87 9.91
CA LEU A 64 -7.25 18.50 9.43
C LEU A 64 -7.49 19.39 8.19
N GLU A 65 -8.17 18.86 7.16
CA GLU A 65 -8.50 19.62 5.96
C GLU A 65 -9.50 20.74 6.23
N GLY A 66 -10.51 20.48 7.06
CA GLY A 66 -11.53 21.45 7.43
C GLY A 66 -10.93 22.69 8.10
N ILE A 67 -9.95 22.49 8.98
CA ILE A 67 -9.21 23.59 9.62
C ILE A 67 -8.41 24.39 8.60
N PHE A 68 -7.76 23.72 7.64
CA PHE A 68 -7.04 24.39 6.56
C PHE A 68 -7.99 25.21 5.68
N CYS A 69 -9.15 24.65 5.31
CA CYS A 69 -10.18 25.38 4.57
C CYS A 69 -10.75 26.56 5.37
N LEU A 70 -10.88 26.42 6.69
CA LEU A 70 -11.32 27.51 7.57
C LEU A 70 -10.29 28.64 7.58
N GLY A 71 -8.99 28.34 7.61
CA GLY A 71 -7.91 29.33 7.49
C GLY A 71 -7.96 30.14 6.18
N MET A 72 -8.51 29.56 5.11
CA MET A 72 -8.65 30.29 3.83
C MET A 72 -9.62 31.48 3.90
N ILE A 73 -10.53 31.53 4.87
CA ILE A 73 -11.43 32.67 5.11
C ILE A 73 -10.62 33.95 5.36
N TRP A 74 -9.53 33.84 6.11
CA TRP A 74 -8.60 34.95 6.40
C TRP A 74 -7.46 35.03 5.40
N ARG A 75 -7.65 34.50 4.18
CA ARG A 75 -6.64 34.49 3.10
C ARG A 75 -5.32 33.81 3.47
N MET A 76 -5.27 32.99 4.52
CA MET A 76 -4.05 32.41 5.08
C MET A 76 -3.04 33.48 5.53
N ASP A 77 -3.52 34.66 5.92
CA ASP A 77 -2.71 35.71 6.51
C ASP A 77 -2.84 35.64 8.04
N PRO A 78 -1.83 35.13 8.76
CA PRO A 78 -1.91 34.93 10.22
C PRO A 78 -1.99 36.26 10.97
N PHE A 79 -1.57 37.38 10.38
CA PHE A 79 -1.70 38.71 10.98
C PHE A 79 -3.14 39.24 10.93
N ALA A 80 -3.95 38.76 9.98
CA ALA A 80 -5.37 39.10 9.86
C ALA A 80 -6.30 38.17 10.67
N MET A 81 -5.78 37.04 11.17
CA MET A 81 -6.56 36.06 11.92
C MET A 81 -6.73 36.48 13.39
N PRO A 82 -7.92 36.29 13.99
CA PRO A 82 -8.07 36.51 15.42
C PRO A 82 -7.22 35.49 16.19
N ARG A 83 -6.55 35.95 17.26
CA ARG A 83 -5.62 35.13 18.05
C ARG A 83 -6.23 33.81 18.53
N ALA A 84 -7.49 33.82 18.95
CA ALA A 84 -8.19 32.60 19.39
C ALA A 84 -8.33 31.56 18.25
N PHE A 85 -8.56 32.01 17.03
CA PHE A 85 -8.63 31.14 15.85
C PHE A 85 -7.27 30.55 15.53
N CYS A 86 -6.23 31.37 15.54
CA CYS A 86 -4.84 30.98 15.35
C CYS A 86 -4.42 29.87 16.35
N VAL A 87 -4.73 30.05 17.64
CA VAL A 87 -4.48 29.04 18.68
C VAL A 87 -5.27 27.76 18.44
N ALA A 88 -6.57 27.87 18.13
CA ALA A 88 -7.42 26.70 17.87
C ALA A 88 -6.97 25.93 16.63
N GLN A 89 -6.59 26.62 15.56
CA GLN A 89 -6.08 26.03 14.32
C GLN A 89 -4.83 25.18 14.58
N THR A 90 -3.83 25.71 15.27
CA THR A 90 -2.59 24.98 15.59
C THR A 90 -2.88 23.76 16.49
N ILE A 91 -3.69 23.92 17.53
CA ILE A 91 -4.03 22.82 18.46
C ILE A 91 -4.75 21.68 17.72
N LEU A 92 -5.76 22.02 16.91
CA LEU A 92 -6.56 21.02 16.21
C LEU A 92 -5.76 20.34 15.08
N MET A 93 -4.87 21.06 14.42
CA MET A 93 -3.97 20.51 13.40
C MET A 93 -3.03 19.46 14.01
N GLU A 94 -2.33 19.80 15.09
CA GLU A 94 -1.44 18.88 15.82
C GLU A 94 -2.21 17.68 16.40
N ALA A 95 -3.38 17.93 17.02
CA ALA A 95 -4.22 16.84 17.54
C ALA A 95 -4.67 15.86 16.44
N SER A 96 -4.97 16.37 15.24
CA SER A 96 -5.32 15.54 14.09
C SER A 96 -4.13 14.71 13.60
N ILE A 97 -2.93 15.30 13.56
CA ILE A 97 -1.69 14.58 13.19
C ILE A 97 -1.40 13.46 14.20
N PHE A 98 -1.50 13.73 15.51
CA PHE A 98 -1.33 12.70 16.54
C PHE A 98 -2.38 11.60 16.42
N ALA A 99 -3.65 11.95 16.20
CA ALA A 99 -4.73 10.98 16.00
C ALA A 99 -4.47 10.08 14.78
N LEU A 100 -4.10 10.66 13.63
CA LEU A 100 -3.74 9.92 12.42
C LEU A 100 -2.55 8.97 12.66
N GLY A 101 -1.51 9.46 13.34
CA GLY A 101 -0.36 8.64 13.72
C GLY A 101 -0.73 7.48 14.63
N GLY A 102 -1.59 7.72 15.63
CA GLY A 102 -2.09 6.71 16.56
C GLY A 102 -2.94 5.63 15.87
N ILE A 103 -3.90 6.05 15.03
CA ILE A 103 -4.77 5.15 14.25
C ILE A 103 -3.94 4.31 13.27
N ASN A 104 -3.00 4.93 12.56
CA ASN A 104 -2.08 4.24 11.66
C ASN A 104 -1.23 3.20 12.41
N THR A 105 -0.72 3.56 13.59
CA THR A 105 0.03 2.64 14.46
C THR A 105 -0.82 1.44 14.89
N ALA A 106 -2.06 1.68 15.31
CA ALA A 106 -2.99 0.61 15.65
C ALA A 106 -3.28 -0.31 14.43
N GLY A 107 -3.45 0.27 13.25
CA GLY A 107 -3.59 -0.45 11.99
C GLY A 107 -2.38 -1.33 11.67
N CYS A 108 -1.16 -0.78 11.78
CA CYS A 108 0.09 -1.54 11.61
C CYS A 108 0.21 -2.69 12.62
N ILE A 109 -0.18 -2.49 13.88
CA ILE A 109 -0.18 -3.56 14.89
C ILE A 109 -1.18 -4.66 14.48
N ALA A 110 -2.39 -4.28 14.08
CA ALA A 110 -3.41 -5.23 13.65
C ALA A 110 -2.95 -6.06 12.43
N THR A 111 -2.39 -5.40 11.41
CA THR A 111 -1.86 -6.09 10.21
C THR A 111 -0.66 -6.97 10.53
N SER A 112 0.29 -6.48 11.34
CA SER A 112 1.41 -7.29 11.81
C SER A 112 0.92 -8.53 12.55
N LEU A 113 0.01 -8.41 13.52
CA LEU A 113 -0.53 -9.55 14.28
C LEU A 113 -1.22 -10.59 13.38
N HIS A 114 -1.86 -10.17 12.29
CA HIS A 114 -2.41 -11.07 11.28
C HIS A 114 -1.30 -11.80 10.52
N VAL A 115 -0.30 -11.08 10.03
CA VAL A 115 0.87 -11.65 9.32
C VAL A 115 1.66 -12.62 10.21
N LEU A 116 1.73 -12.37 11.53
CA LEU A 116 2.47 -13.26 12.44
C LEU A 116 1.76 -14.60 12.73
N LYS A 117 0.49 -14.77 12.36
CA LYS A 117 -0.33 -15.95 12.71
C LYS A 117 -0.78 -16.72 11.45
N PRO A 118 0.12 -17.46 10.79
CA PRO A 118 -0.18 -18.20 9.55
C PRO A 118 -1.35 -19.17 9.68
N LYS A 119 -1.50 -19.80 10.84
CA LYS A 119 -2.61 -20.74 11.12
C LYS A 119 -4.01 -20.12 11.02
N LYS A 120 -4.12 -18.79 11.02
CA LYS A 120 -5.40 -18.06 11.03
C LYS A 120 -5.64 -17.24 9.77
N TRP A 121 -4.87 -17.46 8.71
CA TRP A 121 -5.03 -16.71 7.46
C TRP A 121 -6.37 -16.95 6.79
N GLY A 122 -6.97 -18.13 6.96
CA GLY A 122 -8.33 -18.44 6.48
C GLY A 122 -9.46 -17.69 7.20
N ASP A 123 -9.18 -17.01 8.32
CA ASP A 123 -10.18 -16.21 9.05
C ASP A 123 -9.70 -14.76 9.22
N ILE A 124 -9.86 -14.00 8.13
CA ILE A 124 -9.53 -12.57 8.05
C ILE A 124 -10.35 -11.78 9.09
N THR A 125 -11.61 -12.17 9.31
CA THR A 125 -12.54 -11.45 10.20
C THR A 125 -12.08 -11.46 11.66
N ALA A 126 -11.60 -12.59 12.17
CA ALA A 126 -11.14 -12.70 13.55
C ALA A 126 -9.83 -11.92 13.82
N SER A 127 -9.05 -11.66 12.78
CA SER A 127 -7.75 -10.99 12.92
C SER A 127 -7.88 -9.49 13.14
N PHE A 128 -8.83 -8.86 12.44
CA PHE A 128 -9.06 -7.41 12.53
C PHE A 128 -10.05 -6.99 13.62
N LYS A 129 -10.60 -7.94 14.39
CA LYS A 129 -11.57 -7.64 15.45
C LYS A 129 -11.00 -6.63 16.43
N TRP A 130 -11.80 -5.64 16.82
CA TRP A 130 -11.41 -4.67 17.84
C TRP A 130 -10.89 -5.38 19.10
N ARG A 131 -9.69 -5.01 19.51
CA ARG A 131 -9.04 -5.52 20.73
C ARG A 131 -8.73 -4.32 21.62
N PRO A 132 -8.88 -4.46 22.95
CA PRO A 132 -8.60 -3.35 23.88
C PRO A 132 -7.14 -2.87 23.78
N ILE A 133 -6.21 -3.74 23.34
CA ILE A 133 -4.81 -3.35 23.11
C ILE A 133 -4.65 -2.24 22.05
N TYR A 134 -5.60 -2.10 21.11
CA TYR A 134 -5.55 -1.05 20.08
C TYR A 134 -5.91 0.33 20.63
N ILE A 135 -6.59 0.41 21.79
CA ILE A 135 -6.96 1.67 22.45
C ILE A 135 -5.70 2.45 22.85
N ILE A 136 -4.62 1.75 23.22
CA ILE A 136 -3.37 2.37 23.67
C ILE A 136 -2.79 3.28 22.57
N PRO A 137 -2.40 2.75 21.37
CA PRO A 137 -1.88 3.60 20.30
C PRO A 137 -2.93 4.51 19.68
N ALA A 138 -4.19 4.06 19.53
CA ALA A 138 -5.21 4.81 18.79
C ALA A 138 -5.81 5.99 19.57
N VAL A 139 -5.90 5.90 20.90
CA VAL A 139 -6.59 6.89 21.73
C VAL A 139 -5.70 7.42 22.83
N LEU A 140 -5.09 6.54 23.63
CA LEU A 140 -4.35 6.97 24.82
C LEU A 140 -3.11 7.80 24.44
N CYS A 141 -2.29 7.31 23.51
CA CYS A 141 -1.11 8.02 23.02
C CYS A 141 -1.43 9.40 22.42
N PRO A 142 -2.36 9.57 21.47
CA PRO A 142 -2.66 10.88 20.90
C PRO A 142 -3.31 11.84 21.90
N VAL A 143 -4.12 11.34 22.84
CA VAL A 143 -4.69 12.18 23.92
C VAL A 143 -3.59 12.71 24.83
N ILE A 144 -2.65 11.85 25.26
CA ILE A 144 -1.52 12.28 26.10
C ILE A 144 -0.63 13.27 25.33
N ALA A 145 -0.27 12.98 24.07
CA ALA A 145 0.53 13.87 23.25
C ALA A 145 -0.13 15.24 23.04
N SER A 146 -1.44 15.24 22.73
CA SER A 146 -2.23 16.46 22.58
C SER A 146 -2.31 17.24 23.89
N ALA A 147 -2.54 16.57 25.03
CA ALA A 147 -2.60 17.24 26.33
C ALA A 147 -1.27 17.89 26.71
N ILE A 148 -0.14 17.22 26.46
CA ILE A 148 1.20 17.79 26.66
C ILE A 148 1.39 19.00 25.76
N GLN A 149 1.08 18.88 24.46
CA GLN A 149 1.23 19.98 23.50
C GLN A 149 0.37 21.19 23.88
N ILE A 150 -0.90 20.98 24.19
CA ILE A 150 -1.83 22.01 24.65
C ILE A 150 -1.29 22.70 25.90
N THR A 151 -0.84 21.91 26.89
CA THR A 151 -0.28 22.47 28.13
C THR A 151 0.95 23.33 27.87
N LEU A 152 1.86 22.88 27.00
CA LEU A 152 3.05 23.66 26.62
C LEU A 152 2.68 24.94 25.88
N VAL A 153 1.78 24.85 24.90
CA VAL A 153 1.29 26.00 24.13
C VAL A 153 0.71 27.08 25.05
N PHE A 154 -0.19 26.70 25.96
CA PHE A 154 -0.81 27.66 26.89
C PHE A 154 0.15 28.19 27.95
N LYS A 155 1.09 27.36 28.43
CA LYS A 155 2.03 27.74 29.48
C LYS A 155 3.07 28.75 28.99
N PHE A 156 3.56 28.58 27.75
CA PHE A 156 4.60 29.43 27.19
C PHE A 156 4.07 30.54 26.29
N ASP A 157 2.75 30.58 26.06
CA ASP A 157 2.10 31.50 25.13
C ASP A 157 2.82 31.54 23.77
N ALA A 158 3.21 30.34 23.30
CA ALA A 158 4.22 30.21 22.25
C ALA A 158 3.68 30.52 20.85
N ILE A 159 2.35 30.66 20.71
CA ILE A 159 1.70 30.84 19.42
C ILE A 159 1.80 32.30 19.01
N GLN A 160 2.58 32.53 17.96
CA GLN A 160 2.75 33.83 17.33
C GLN A 160 2.43 33.72 15.84
N PRO A 161 1.91 34.78 15.22
CA PRO A 161 1.77 34.81 13.77
C PRO A 161 3.17 34.69 13.14
N ALA A 162 3.37 33.64 12.35
CA ALA A 162 4.59 33.40 11.58
C ALA A 162 4.37 33.85 10.13
N ASP A 163 5.43 34.01 9.34
CA ASP A 163 5.29 34.30 7.89
C ASP A 163 4.78 33.10 7.06
N ASP A 164 4.50 31.97 7.72
CA ASP A 164 3.96 30.77 7.10
C ASP A 164 2.43 30.82 6.92
N MET A 165 1.91 29.93 6.06
CA MET A 165 0.46 29.81 5.76
C MET A 165 -0.41 29.39 6.96
N HIS A 166 0.17 29.21 8.13
CA HIS A 166 -0.50 28.79 9.37
C HIS A 166 0.20 29.41 10.57
N CYS A 167 -0.53 29.52 11.66
CA CYS A 167 0.05 29.88 12.95
C CYS A 167 0.93 28.76 13.49
N ASP A 168 2.11 29.12 13.99
CA ASP A 168 3.07 28.17 14.54
C ASP A 168 3.67 28.69 15.86
N ALA A 169 4.23 27.77 16.65
CA ALA A 169 4.93 28.09 17.87
C ALA A 169 6.40 28.46 17.54
N ILE A 170 6.67 29.77 17.45
CA ILE A 170 8.03 30.27 17.11
C ILE A 170 8.90 30.34 18.36
N ASP A 171 8.37 30.92 19.44
CA ASP A 171 9.14 31.20 20.65
C ASP A 171 8.44 30.64 21.90
N PRO A 172 9.06 29.70 22.63
CA PRO A 172 10.41 29.16 22.43
C PRO A 172 10.44 27.95 21.47
N LEU A 173 11.48 27.88 20.63
CA LEU A 173 11.65 26.88 19.55
C LEU A 173 11.60 25.41 20.02
N TRP A 174 11.93 25.13 21.28
CA TRP A 174 11.86 23.79 21.83
C TRP A 174 10.43 23.25 21.97
N VAL A 175 9.40 24.11 22.09
CA VAL A 175 8.00 23.67 22.14
C VAL A 175 7.59 23.04 20.82
N ARG A 176 8.01 23.64 19.70
CA ARG A 176 7.83 23.06 18.36
C ARG A 176 8.60 21.75 18.20
N LEU A 177 9.82 21.67 18.73
CA LEU A 177 10.62 20.44 18.70
C LEU A 177 9.93 19.29 19.44
N VAL A 178 9.30 19.56 20.59
CA VAL A 178 8.56 18.53 21.36
C VAL A 178 7.43 17.93 20.52
N ALA A 179 6.62 18.74 19.83
CA ALA A 179 5.56 18.23 18.95
C ALA A 179 6.09 17.30 17.85
N HIS A 180 7.19 17.70 17.21
CA HIS A 180 7.84 16.90 16.16
C HIS A 180 8.41 15.58 16.71
N VAL A 181 9.09 15.63 17.86
CA VAL A 181 9.63 14.43 18.51
C VAL A 181 8.50 13.48 18.91
N MET A 182 7.40 13.98 19.48
CA MET A 182 6.24 13.14 19.81
C MET A 182 5.66 12.44 18.57
N SER A 183 5.56 13.16 17.45
CA SER A 183 5.14 12.57 16.18
C SER A 183 6.10 11.46 15.71
N ILE A 184 7.41 11.73 15.72
CA ILE A 184 8.44 10.74 15.32
C ILE A 184 8.40 9.49 16.22
N VAL A 185 8.18 9.67 17.52
CA VAL A 185 8.04 8.55 18.47
C VAL A 185 6.85 7.67 18.11
N LEU A 186 5.72 8.25 17.65
CA LEU A 186 4.58 7.48 17.15
C LEU A 186 4.87 6.78 15.82
N PHE A 187 5.70 7.37 14.95
CA PHE A 187 6.08 6.75 13.67
C PHE A 187 7.06 5.58 13.85
N PHE A 188 7.97 5.62 14.81
CA PHE A 188 8.98 4.57 15.01
C PHE A 188 8.41 3.13 15.08
N PRO A 189 7.36 2.83 15.87
CA PRO A 189 6.76 1.50 15.90
C PRO A 189 6.13 1.11 14.56
N THR A 190 5.53 2.05 13.81
CA THR A 190 4.96 1.74 12.48
C THR A 190 6.02 1.30 11.49
N VAL A 191 7.16 1.99 11.46
CA VAL A 191 8.29 1.65 10.57
C VAL A 191 8.86 0.29 10.96
N TYR A 192 9.09 0.06 12.25
CA TYR A 192 9.58 -1.23 12.75
C TYR A 192 8.63 -2.38 12.38
N LEU A 193 7.33 -2.23 12.66
CA LEU A 193 6.31 -3.23 12.34
C LEU A 193 6.20 -3.47 10.84
N SER A 194 6.23 -2.42 10.03
CA SER A 194 6.19 -2.55 8.56
C SER A 194 7.39 -3.32 8.01
N VAL A 195 8.60 -3.03 8.49
CA VAL A 195 9.82 -3.75 8.09
C VAL A 195 9.75 -5.23 8.51
N THR A 196 9.28 -5.52 9.73
CA THR A 196 9.14 -6.91 10.20
C THR A 196 8.07 -7.68 9.44
N SER A 197 6.91 -7.07 9.15
CA SER A 197 5.85 -7.63 8.31
C SER A 197 6.37 -7.93 6.91
N TRP A 198 7.02 -6.96 6.27
CA TRP A 198 7.62 -7.13 4.94
C TRP A 198 8.60 -8.29 4.89
N ARG A 199 9.56 -8.34 5.84
CA ARG A 199 10.54 -9.43 5.92
C ARG A 199 9.89 -10.80 6.07
N ARG A 200 8.77 -10.90 6.80
CA ARG A 200 8.03 -12.16 6.96
C ARG A 200 7.29 -12.55 5.69
N VAL A 201 6.58 -11.62 5.07
CA VAL A 201 5.89 -11.88 3.79
C VAL A 201 6.90 -12.34 2.73
N ALA A 202 8.04 -11.67 2.61
CA ALA A 202 9.11 -12.06 1.67
C ALA A 202 9.65 -13.48 1.93
N ARG A 203 9.75 -13.90 3.19
CA ARG A 203 10.15 -15.28 3.53
C ARG A 203 9.05 -16.27 3.14
N THR A 204 7.78 -15.97 3.43
CA THR A 204 6.68 -16.85 3.08
C THR A 204 6.54 -17.02 1.58
N VAL A 205 6.66 -15.94 0.81
CA VAL A 205 6.67 -16.00 -0.67
C VAL A 205 7.74 -16.96 -1.16
N LYS A 206 8.98 -16.82 -0.67
CA LYS A 206 10.08 -17.74 -1.03
C LYS A 206 9.83 -19.19 -0.64
N HIS A 207 9.11 -19.45 0.46
CA HIS A 207 8.74 -20.81 0.85
C HIS A 207 7.65 -21.40 -0.04
N VAL A 208 6.67 -20.59 -0.45
CA VAL A 208 5.61 -21.02 -1.37
C VAL A 208 6.18 -21.30 -2.76
N GLU A 209 7.06 -20.43 -3.26
CA GLU A 209 7.74 -20.61 -4.55
C GLU A 209 8.52 -21.94 -4.59
N ARG A 210 9.30 -22.24 -3.54
CA ARG A 210 10.01 -23.53 -3.43
C ARG A 210 9.09 -24.74 -3.40
N ALA A 211 7.96 -24.65 -2.70
CA ALA A 211 7.00 -25.75 -2.63
C ALA A 211 6.30 -26.00 -3.98
N LEU A 212 6.08 -24.94 -4.76
CA LEU A 212 5.53 -25.04 -6.12
C LEU A 212 6.55 -25.65 -7.10
N ASP A 213 7.83 -25.25 -7.00
CA ASP A 213 8.91 -25.81 -7.82
C ASP A 213 9.08 -27.33 -7.57
N ASP A 214 9.07 -27.76 -6.31
CA ASP A 214 9.19 -29.18 -5.96
C ASP A 214 7.99 -30.00 -6.51
N ASN A 215 6.77 -29.47 -6.38
CA ASN A 215 5.56 -30.14 -6.88
C ASN A 215 5.52 -30.21 -8.42
N GLY A 216 5.93 -29.15 -9.11
CA GLY A 216 6.03 -29.13 -10.58
C GLY A 216 7.02 -30.16 -11.11
N LEU A 217 8.17 -30.30 -10.44
CA LEU A 217 9.16 -31.32 -10.79
C LEU A 217 8.63 -32.75 -10.58
N HIS A 218 7.88 -32.99 -9.49
CA HIS A 218 7.25 -34.27 -9.23
C HIS A 218 6.15 -34.61 -10.23
N GLN A 219 5.38 -33.62 -10.68
CA GLN A 219 4.35 -33.83 -11.71
C GLN A 219 4.98 -34.20 -13.06
N ILE A 220 6.03 -33.47 -13.49
CA ILE A 220 6.79 -33.81 -14.71
C ILE A 220 7.46 -35.20 -14.59
N ARG A 221 7.90 -35.59 -13.39
CA ARG A 221 8.49 -36.92 -13.17
C ARG A 221 7.47 -38.06 -13.21
N ARG A 222 6.24 -37.83 -12.74
CA ARG A 222 5.15 -38.83 -12.81
C ARG A 222 4.58 -38.98 -14.21
N GLU A 223 4.61 -37.92 -15.02
CA GLU A 223 4.13 -37.96 -16.40
C GLU A 223 5.13 -38.54 -17.41
N ARG A 224 6.36 -38.90 -17.02
CA ARG A 224 7.15 -39.81 -17.85
C ARG A 224 6.53 -41.21 -17.75
N PRO A 225 5.73 -41.64 -18.74
CA PRO A 225 5.26 -43.01 -18.74
C PRO A 225 6.51 -43.87 -18.86
N ASN A 226 6.52 -45.02 -18.20
CA ASN A 226 7.46 -46.07 -18.56
C ASN A 226 7.24 -46.37 -20.05
N GLU A 227 8.07 -45.78 -20.92
CA GLU A 227 8.37 -46.34 -22.23
C GLU A 227 9.05 -47.68 -21.97
N HIS A 228 8.24 -48.67 -21.64
CA HIS A 228 8.57 -50.05 -21.92
C HIS A 228 8.78 -50.14 -23.42
N HIS A 229 10.06 -50.06 -23.77
CA HIS A 229 10.73 -50.87 -24.77
C HIS A 229 9.74 -51.79 -25.51
N SER A 230 9.15 -51.26 -26.57
CA SER A 230 8.48 -52.06 -27.58
C SER A 230 9.53 -52.35 -28.65
N PRO A 231 10.11 -53.56 -28.69
CA PRO A 231 11.06 -53.92 -29.74
C PRO A 231 10.28 -54.14 -31.03
N GLY A 232 10.47 -53.22 -31.97
CA GLY A 232 10.13 -53.42 -33.38
C GLY A 232 8.91 -52.64 -33.84
N CYS A 233 9.16 -51.52 -34.54
CA CYS A 233 8.37 -51.21 -35.72
C CYS A 233 9.21 -50.41 -36.72
N GLN A 234 9.06 -50.81 -37.97
CA GLN A 234 9.91 -50.46 -39.10
C GLN A 234 9.79 -48.99 -39.51
N PHE A 235 10.92 -48.51 -40.01
CA PHE A 235 11.12 -47.28 -40.74
C PHE A 235 10.19 -47.19 -41.94
N ILE A 236 9.27 -46.22 -41.96
CA ILE A 236 8.63 -45.73 -43.18
C ILE A 236 8.91 -44.24 -43.26
N GLU A 237 9.71 -43.89 -44.26
CA GLU A 237 10.11 -42.54 -44.64
C GLU A 237 8.92 -41.82 -45.32
N PRO A 238 8.40 -40.71 -44.76
CA PRO A 238 7.46 -39.86 -45.48
C PRO A 238 8.22 -38.75 -46.20
N ALA A 239 7.95 -38.67 -47.50
CA ALA A 239 8.44 -37.65 -48.40
C ALA A 239 8.07 -36.22 -47.95
N LEU A 240 9.04 -35.33 -48.17
CA LEU A 240 8.97 -33.87 -48.09
C LEU A 240 7.74 -33.29 -48.82
N PRO A 241 7.22 -32.15 -48.34
CA PRO A 241 7.13 -31.04 -49.27
C PRO A 241 7.82 -29.78 -48.74
N GLU A 242 8.62 -29.26 -49.65
CA GLU A 242 9.27 -27.97 -49.69
C GLU A 242 8.22 -26.84 -49.71
N GLN A 243 8.24 -25.95 -48.71
CA GLN A 243 7.64 -24.61 -48.90
C GLN A 243 8.27 -23.52 -48.01
N ALA A 244 9.13 -22.75 -48.68
CA ALA A 244 9.38 -21.31 -48.59
C ALA A 244 9.07 -20.54 -47.30
N THR A 245 10.16 -20.10 -46.68
CA THR A 245 10.43 -18.76 -46.12
C THR A 245 9.32 -17.71 -46.22
N ASN A 246 8.90 -17.17 -45.06
CA ASN A 246 8.67 -15.72 -44.90
C ASN A 246 8.84 -15.33 -43.42
N ALA A 247 9.89 -14.54 -43.16
CA ALA A 247 10.12 -13.87 -41.91
C ALA A 247 9.05 -12.79 -41.68
N SER A 248 8.31 -12.89 -40.58
CA SER A 248 7.43 -11.82 -40.10
C SER A 248 7.60 -11.67 -38.59
N THR A 249 8.34 -10.63 -38.22
CA THR A 249 8.54 -10.14 -36.86
C THR A 249 7.22 -9.62 -36.30
N ARG A 250 6.36 -10.50 -35.78
CA ARG A 250 5.16 -10.09 -35.04
C ARG A 250 5.50 -9.88 -33.57
N LYS A 251 5.52 -8.60 -33.19
CA LYS A 251 5.38 -8.14 -31.81
C LYS A 251 4.11 -8.76 -31.20
N LEU A 252 4.28 -9.45 -30.07
CA LEU A 252 3.20 -9.94 -29.22
C LEU A 252 2.31 -8.76 -28.76
N PRO A 253 0.99 -8.78 -29.01
CA PRO A 253 0.07 -7.95 -28.25
C PRO A 253 -0.18 -8.62 -26.90
N PHE A 254 0.67 -8.30 -25.94
CA PHE A 254 0.38 -8.45 -24.52
C PHE A 254 -0.77 -7.46 -24.17
N PHE A 255 -1.82 -7.91 -23.47
CA PHE A 255 -3.11 -7.23 -23.19
C PHE A 255 -4.24 -7.35 -24.22
N ARG A 256 -4.80 -8.55 -24.39
CA ARG A 256 -6.23 -8.67 -24.81
C ARG A 256 -7.01 -9.87 -24.25
N HIS A 257 -6.58 -10.44 -23.12
CA HIS A 257 -7.22 -11.64 -22.55
C HIS A 257 -7.58 -11.55 -21.06
N LEU A 258 -7.93 -10.36 -20.56
CA LEU A 258 -8.44 -10.17 -19.19
C LEU A 258 -9.93 -9.79 -19.14
N HIS A 259 -10.71 -10.08 -20.18
CA HIS A 259 -12.16 -9.81 -20.17
C HIS A 259 -13.04 -11.02 -20.51
N SER A 260 -12.49 -12.23 -20.53
CA SER A 260 -13.21 -13.47 -20.85
C SER A 260 -13.12 -14.54 -19.76
N ILE A 261 -13.02 -14.13 -18.50
CA ILE A 261 -13.20 -15.02 -17.33
C ILE A 261 -14.35 -14.46 -16.49
N SER A 262 -15.53 -14.42 -17.11
CA SER A 262 -16.80 -14.25 -16.42
C SER A 262 -17.88 -14.91 -17.28
N GLN A 263 -17.74 -16.21 -17.51
CA GLN A 263 -18.89 -17.05 -17.85
C GLN A 263 -19.13 -18.03 -16.71
N PRO A 264 -20.37 -18.15 -16.21
CA PRO A 264 -20.71 -19.16 -15.22
C PRO A 264 -20.68 -20.52 -15.92
N LEU A 265 -19.67 -21.34 -15.58
CA LEU A 265 -19.67 -22.75 -15.95
C LEU A 265 -20.85 -23.42 -15.22
N ARG A 266 -21.84 -23.91 -15.97
CA ARG A 266 -22.86 -24.81 -15.42
C ARG A 266 -22.14 -26.08 -14.92
N PRO A 267 -22.26 -26.45 -13.65
CA PRO A 267 -21.72 -27.71 -13.19
C PRO A 267 -22.52 -28.87 -13.81
N PRO A 268 -21.86 -29.93 -14.30
CA PRO A 268 -22.54 -31.20 -14.52
C PRO A 268 -23.09 -31.69 -13.17
N LEU A 269 -24.33 -32.19 -13.21
CA LEU A 269 -25.00 -32.86 -12.09
C LEU A 269 -24.17 -34.09 -11.68
N LEU A 270 -23.21 -33.90 -10.78
CA LEU A 270 -22.56 -34.96 -10.05
C LEU A 270 -22.92 -34.81 -8.57
N SER A 271 -23.30 -35.93 -7.97
CA SER A 271 -23.68 -36.10 -6.57
C SER A 271 -22.67 -35.46 -5.61
N PRO A 272 -23.13 -34.88 -4.49
CA PRO A 272 -22.26 -34.21 -3.53
C PRO A 272 -21.37 -35.25 -2.84
N SER A 273 -20.08 -35.20 -3.17
CA SER A 273 -19.03 -35.68 -2.27
C SER A 273 -18.49 -34.46 -1.50
N PRO A 274 -18.14 -34.61 -0.21
CA PRO A 274 -17.64 -33.51 0.60
C PRO A 274 -16.22 -33.18 0.14
N ILE A 275 -16.09 -32.17 -0.73
CA ILE A 275 -14.81 -31.62 -1.14
C ILE A 275 -14.44 -30.50 -0.16
N GLU A 276 -13.23 -30.63 0.37
CA GLU A 276 -12.59 -29.86 1.44
C GLU A 276 -12.58 -28.33 1.21
N ASP A 277 -12.91 -27.58 2.26
CA ASP A 277 -12.81 -26.12 2.44
C ASP A 277 -11.38 -25.53 2.23
N ASP A 278 -10.39 -26.35 1.88
CA ASP A 278 -8.98 -25.95 1.83
C ASP A 278 -8.58 -25.27 0.50
N ASP A 279 -9.23 -25.59 -0.62
CA ASP A 279 -8.87 -24.99 -1.92
C ASP A 279 -9.33 -23.53 -2.06
N GLU A 280 -10.49 -23.16 -1.50
CA GLU A 280 -10.99 -21.77 -1.50
C GLU A 280 -10.14 -20.84 -0.60
N ARG A 281 -9.56 -21.42 0.47
CA ARG A 281 -8.60 -20.74 1.35
C ARG A 281 -7.25 -20.47 0.70
N ILE A 282 -6.79 -21.35 -0.20
CA ILE A 282 -5.54 -21.14 -0.93
C ILE A 282 -5.72 -20.02 -1.97
N ALA A 283 -6.83 -19.99 -2.70
CA ALA A 283 -7.12 -18.97 -3.71
C ALA A 283 -7.20 -17.55 -3.12
N THR A 284 -7.83 -17.39 -1.95
CA THR A 284 -8.00 -16.08 -1.30
C THR A 284 -6.67 -15.50 -0.78
N ASN A 285 -5.79 -16.36 -0.24
CA ASN A 285 -4.45 -15.95 0.17
C ASN A 285 -3.56 -15.57 -1.02
N TYR A 286 -3.73 -16.24 -2.16
CA TYR A 286 -3.01 -15.92 -3.39
C TYR A 286 -3.34 -14.52 -3.92
N ILE A 287 -4.61 -14.11 -3.88
CA ILE A 287 -5.06 -12.79 -4.36
C ILE A 287 -4.47 -11.66 -3.52
N VAL A 288 -4.46 -11.80 -2.19
CA VAL A 288 -3.88 -10.80 -1.28
C VAL A 288 -2.37 -10.68 -1.48
N LEU A 289 -1.66 -11.81 -1.57
CA LEU A 289 -0.22 -11.83 -1.85
C LEU A 289 0.12 -11.24 -3.23
N HIS A 290 -0.69 -11.50 -4.25
CA HIS A 290 -0.50 -10.97 -5.60
C HIS A 290 -0.73 -9.45 -5.65
N GLN A 291 -1.67 -8.91 -4.86
CA GLN A 291 -1.83 -7.45 -4.71
C GLN A 291 -0.61 -6.79 -4.04
N PHE A 292 -0.02 -7.42 -3.02
CA PHE A 292 1.20 -6.92 -2.39
C PHE A 292 2.43 -7.02 -3.30
N HIS A 293 2.53 -8.06 -4.13
CA HIS A 293 3.62 -8.23 -5.10
C HIS A 293 3.61 -7.12 -6.17
N HIS A 294 2.45 -6.83 -6.76
CA HIS A 294 2.32 -5.75 -7.75
C HIS A 294 2.51 -4.35 -7.17
N ALA A 295 2.20 -4.14 -5.88
CA ALA A 295 2.54 -2.89 -5.22
C ALA A 295 4.07 -2.71 -5.11
N GLY A 296 4.82 -3.77 -4.82
CA GLY A 296 6.29 -3.74 -4.74
C GLY A 296 7.00 -3.47 -6.06
N GLU A 297 6.54 -4.08 -7.17
CA GLU A 297 7.13 -3.87 -8.50
C GLU A 297 7.00 -2.42 -9.00
N ARG A 298 5.94 -1.71 -8.61
CA ARG A 298 5.76 -0.29 -8.99
C ARG A 298 6.74 0.66 -8.30
N TYR A 299 7.38 0.25 -7.21
CA TYR A 299 8.35 1.10 -6.49
C TYR A 299 9.82 0.84 -6.88
N GLY A 300 10.09 0.06 -7.93
CA GLY A 300 11.40 0.05 -8.58
C GLY A 300 12.56 -0.42 -7.70
N LEU A 301 12.31 -1.23 -6.66
CA LEU A 301 13.34 -1.98 -5.95
C LEU A 301 13.75 -3.19 -6.81
N ARG A 302 14.40 -2.90 -7.92
CA ARG A 302 15.11 -3.89 -8.72
C ARG A 302 16.39 -4.20 -7.98
N ASP A 303 16.45 -5.39 -7.36
CA ASP A 303 17.67 -5.91 -6.76
C ASP A 303 18.82 -5.77 -7.77
N GLY A 304 19.85 -5.02 -7.36
CA GLY A 304 21.08 -4.84 -8.11
C GLY A 304 21.76 -6.19 -8.29
N GLN A 305 21.51 -6.82 -9.43
CA GLN A 305 22.21 -8.00 -9.88
C GLN A 305 23.65 -7.57 -10.21
N GLY A 306 24.56 -7.83 -9.26
CA GLY A 306 25.98 -7.55 -9.36
C GLY A 306 26.59 -8.20 -10.59
N GLY A 307 27.04 -7.37 -11.52
CA GLY A 307 27.98 -7.76 -12.56
C GLY A 307 29.37 -7.90 -11.94
N SER A 308 29.71 -9.12 -11.50
CA SER A 308 31.09 -9.51 -11.26
C SER A 308 31.78 -9.68 -12.62
N GLN A 309 32.31 -8.58 -13.18
CA GLN A 309 33.20 -8.66 -14.34
C GLN A 309 34.58 -9.13 -13.89
N GLU A 310 34.87 -10.37 -14.30
CA GLU A 310 36.19 -10.95 -14.55
C GLU A 310 37.29 -9.92 -14.86
N LEU A 311 38.19 -9.72 -13.90
CA LEU A 311 39.48 -9.08 -14.13
C LEU A 311 40.50 -10.16 -14.53
N ARG A 312 40.33 -10.76 -15.73
CA ARG A 312 41.40 -11.49 -16.42
C ARG A 312 42.34 -10.47 -17.04
N ARG A 313 43.33 -9.99 -16.28
CA ARG A 313 44.44 -9.21 -16.83
C ARG A 313 45.46 -10.18 -17.42
N GLY A 314 45.43 -10.27 -18.75
CA GLY A 314 46.34 -11.04 -19.57
C GLY A 314 47.80 -10.70 -19.29
N ARG A 315 48.55 -11.75 -19.04
CA ARG A 315 49.98 -11.87 -19.29
C ARG A 315 50.10 -12.12 -20.79
N ASP A 316 50.86 -11.30 -21.51
CA ASP A 316 51.72 -11.68 -22.64
C ASP A 316 52.09 -10.46 -23.52
N ALA A 317 53.37 -10.47 -23.92
CA ALA A 317 53.97 -9.89 -25.12
C ALA A 317 55.04 -8.81 -24.89
N SER A 318 56.29 -9.29 -24.92
CA SER A 318 57.49 -8.59 -25.36
C SER A 318 57.35 -8.12 -26.82
N PRO A 319 57.98 -7.01 -27.21
CA PRO A 319 59.20 -7.09 -28.05
C PRO A 319 60.27 -6.10 -27.53
N GLY A 320 61.58 -6.27 -27.69
CA GLY A 320 62.30 -6.65 -28.90
C GLY A 320 62.98 -5.40 -29.47
N LEU A 321 64.30 -5.32 -29.25
CA LEU A 321 65.35 -4.56 -29.96
C LEU A 321 64.97 -3.32 -30.81
N GLN A 322 65.59 -2.19 -30.49
CA GLN A 322 66.65 -1.56 -31.30
C GLN A 322 67.52 -0.65 -30.43
#